data_AF-A0A8C1NQA1-F1
#
_entry.id   AF-A0A8C1NQA1-F1
#
_cell.length_a   1.000
_cell.length_b   1.000
_cell.length_c   1.000
_cell.angle_alpha   90.00
_cell.angle_beta   90.00
_cell.angle_gamma   90.00
#
_symmetry.space_group_name_H-M   'P 1'
#
loop_
_entity.id
_entity.type
_entity.pdbx_description
1 polymer ?
#
loop_
_entity_poly.entity_id
_entity_poly.type
_entity_poly.pdbx_seq_one_letter_code
_entity_poly.pdbx_strand_id
1 'polypeptide(L)'
;MTESYHTDLTAEEQMEIERLKMHKQILLEDIEKLKNQIENVMADIQDFKSAEDNKTLEREKRFCSGKKKFNMDPKKGIKYLVDNELLDWKPERVAEFLYKEEGLNKTAIGDFLGEREDMHLQILKAFVELHEFSDLNLVQALRQFLWSFRLPGEAQKIDRMMEAFATRYCNCNANVFQSTDTCYILSFAIIMLNTSLHNPNVKDKTSLERFISMNRGINNGQDLPGDLLTNLYNSIRNEPFKIPEDDGNDLTHTFFNPEREGWLLKLGGRVKTWKRRWFILTDNCLYYFEFTTDKEPRGIIPLENLCVREVMFPRKPYCLELYNPNSQGQKIKACKTETDGRVVEGKHQSYTICAASAEERDDWIESIRASITKDPFYDLVSTRKKKVINKVEEKL
;
A
#
# COMPACT_ATOMS: atom_id res chain seq x y z
N MET A 1 84.01 -24.34 -60.85
CA MET A 1 83.21 -25.03 -61.87
C MET A 1 81.88 -25.38 -61.24
N THR A 2 80.83 -24.67 -61.64
CA THR A 2 79.39 -25.00 -61.48
C THR A 2 78.62 -23.83 -62.10
N GLU A 3 78.49 -23.85 -63.43
CA GLU A 3 77.23 -24.17 -64.14
C GLU A 3 76.16 -23.08 -63.99
N SER A 4 76.22 -22.16 -64.95
CA SER A 4 75.13 -21.27 -65.32
C SER A 4 74.01 -22.11 -65.94
N TYR A 5 72.99 -22.47 -65.17
CA TYR A 5 71.72 -22.90 -65.72
C TYR A 5 70.99 -21.67 -66.26
N HIS A 6 71.23 -21.36 -67.53
CA HIS A 6 70.33 -20.53 -68.33
C HIS A 6 69.09 -21.37 -68.59
N THR A 7 68.04 -21.19 -67.79
CA THR A 7 66.69 -21.61 -68.18
C THR A 7 66.14 -20.55 -69.13
N ASP A 8 66.49 -20.67 -70.41
CA ASP A 8 65.85 -19.91 -71.48
C ASP A 8 64.40 -20.39 -71.60
N LEU A 9 63.52 -19.73 -70.85
CA LEU A 9 62.07 -19.91 -70.94
C LEU A 9 61.63 -19.75 -72.39
N THR A 10 60.79 -20.67 -72.87
CA THR A 10 60.18 -20.56 -74.19
C THR A 10 59.26 -19.34 -74.26
N ALA A 11 59.01 -18.82 -75.46
CA ALA A 11 58.14 -17.65 -75.65
C ALA A 11 56.72 -17.88 -75.08
N GLU A 12 56.23 -19.12 -75.10
CA GLU A 12 54.96 -19.51 -74.45
C GLU A 12 55.04 -19.41 -72.92
N GLU A 13 56.11 -19.92 -72.30
CA GLU A 13 56.30 -19.84 -70.84
C GLU A 13 56.46 -18.39 -70.35
N GLN A 14 57.12 -17.52 -71.12
CA GLN A 14 57.23 -16.09 -70.81
C GLN A 14 55.88 -15.37 -70.92
N MET A 15 55.07 -15.67 -71.95
CA MET A 15 53.70 -15.18 -72.05
C MET A 15 52.82 -15.67 -70.90
N GLU A 16 52.99 -16.92 -70.46
CA GLU A 16 52.23 -17.48 -69.35
C GLU A 16 52.63 -16.85 -68.01
N ILE A 17 53.92 -16.59 -67.78
CA ILE A 17 54.41 -15.84 -66.61
C ILE A 17 53.87 -14.42 -66.58
N GLU A 18 53.84 -13.71 -67.73
CA GLU A 18 53.22 -12.38 -67.79
C GLU A 18 51.72 -12.43 -67.48
N ARG A 19 51.01 -13.43 -68.02
CA ARG A 19 49.58 -13.63 -67.75
C ARG A 19 49.32 -13.91 -66.27
N LEU A 20 50.17 -14.73 -65.63
CA LEU A 20 50.12 -15.02 -64.19
C LEU A 20 50.46 -13.80 -63.33
N LYS A 21 51.43 -12.97 -63.73
CA LYS A 21 51.76 -11.71 -63.06
C LYS A 21 50.59 -10.73 -63.14
N MET A 22 49.97 -10.60 -64.31
CA MET A 22 48.81 -9.74 -64.51
C MET A 22 47.60 -10.23 -63.70
N HIS A 23 47.35 -11.56 -63.69
CA HIS A 23 46.29 -12.14 -62.86
C HIS A 23 46.55 -11.96 -61.36
N LYS A 24 47.79 -12.12 -60.91
CA LYS A 24 48.19 -11.84 -59.52
C LYS A 24 47.95 -10.37 -59.16
N GLN A 25 48.24 -9.44 -60.05
CA GLN A 25 48.01 -8.01 -59.83
C GLN A 25 46.51 -7.72 -59.65
N ILE A 26 45.66 -8.28 -60.50
CA ILE A 26 44.20 -8.16 -60.40
C ILE A 26 43.70 -8.75 -59.07
N LEU A 27 44.19 -9.92 -58.68
CA LEU A 27 43.81 -10.54 -57.40
C LEU A 27 44.25 -9.70 -56.19
N LEU A 28 45.41 -9.04 -56.26
CA LEU A 28 45.86 -8.15 -55.19
C LEU A 28 44.97 -6.90 -55.08
N GLU A 29 44.58 -6.33 -56.21
CA GLU A 29 43.64 -5.20 -56.26
C GLU A 29 42.26 -5.60 -55.72
N ASP A 30 41.77 -6.79 -56.06
CA ASP A 30 40.51 -7.33 -55.53
C ASP A 30 40.58 -7.59 -54.02
N ILE A 31 41.69 -8.12 -53.51
CA ILE A 31 41.91 -8.32 -52.06
C ILE A 31 41.92 -6.97 -51.34
N GLU A 32 42.56 -5.94 -51.91
CA GLU A 32 42.59 -4.60 -51.32
C GLU A 32 41.20 -3.95 -51.30
N LYS A 33 40.43 -4.14 -52.38
CA LYS A 33 39.04 -3.69 -52.46
C LYS A 33 38.16 -4.40 -51.42
N LEU A 34 38.33 -5.72 -51.25
CA LEU A 34 37.61 -6.48 -50.23
C LEU A 34 37.99 -6.05 -48.81
N LYS A 35 39.27 -5.76 -48.54
CA LYS A 35 39.71 -5.20 -47.24
C LYS A 35 39.02 -3.88 -46.93
N ASN A 36 38.99 -2.95 -47.88
CA ASN A 36 38.32 -1.66 -47.72
C ASN A 36 36.80 -1.83 -47.49
N GLN A 37 36.16 -2.79 -48.16
CA GLN A 37 34.75 -3.11 -47.92
C GLN A 37 34.52 -3.65 -46.51
N ILE A 38 35.40 -4.54 -46.02
CA ILE A 38 35.32 -5.09 -44.67
C ILE A 38 35.49 -3.98 -43.62
N GLU A 39 36.45 -3.06 -43.81
CA GLU A 39 36.64 -1.92 -42.91
C GLU A 39 35.40 -1.00 -42.83
N ASN A 40 34.79 -0.69 -43.97
CA ASN A 40 33.55 0.09 -44.01
C ASN A 40 32.41 -0.61 -43.28
N VAL A 41 32.21 -1.91 -43.52
CA VAL A 41 31.16 -2.69 -42.85
C VAL A 41 31.42 -2.76 -41.34
N MET A 42 32.67 -2.88 -40.89
CA MET A 42 33.00 -2.85 -39.46
C MET A 42 32.71 -1.49 -38.83
N ALA A 43 32.97 -0.39 -39.53
CA ALA A 43 32.61 0.96 -39.07
C ALA A 43 31.09 1.13 -38.94
N ASP A 44 30.32 0.70 -39.95
CA ASP A 44 28.85 0.75 -39.91
C ASP A 44 28.26 -0.08 -38.76
N ILE A 45 28.84 -1.26 -38.47
CA ILE A 45 28.44 -2.10 -37.32
C ILE A 45 28.72 -1.38 -35.99
N GLN A 46 29.84 -0.69 -35.88
CA GLN A 46 30.23 0.05 -34.67
C GLN A 46 29.26 1.23 -34.44
N ASP A 47 28.96 1.99 -35.49
CA ASP A 47 28.04 3.12 -35.44
C ASP A 47 26.61 2.69 -35.12
N PHE A 48 26.14 1.60 -35.74
CA PHE A 48 24.83 1.03 -35.47
C PHE A 48 24.68 0.62 -34.00
N LYS A 49 25.68 -0.08 -33.44
CA LYS A 49 25.71 -0.45 -32.01
C LYS A 49 25.66 0.76 -31.10
N SER A 50 26.45 1.80 -31.40
CA SER A 50 26.46 3.03 -30.59
C SER A 50 25.12 3.78 -30.62
N ALA A 51 24.43 3.77 -31.76
CA ALA A 51 23.10 4.38 -31.90
C ALA A 51 22.03 3.56 -31.17
N GLU A 52 22.13 2.24 -31.19
CA GLU A 52 21.24 1.32 -30.49
C GLU A 52 21.41 1.43 -28.95
N ASP A 53 22.65 1.51 -28.47
CA ASP A 53 22.97 1.74 -27.06
C ASP A 53 22.42 3.09 -26.56
N ASN A 54 22.60 4.17 -27.35
CA ASN A 54 22.05 5.48 -27.02
C ASN A 54 20.52 5.50 -26.98
N LYS A 55 19.85 4.81 -27.93
CA LYS A 55 18.39 4.68 -27.92
C LYS A 55 17.89 3.93 -26.69
N THR A 56 18.60 2.88 -26.28
CA THR A 56 18.29 2.08 -25.09
C THR A 56 18.41 2.94 -23.83
N LEU A 57 19.51 3.68 -23.69
CA LEU A 57 19.75 4.58 -22.56
C LEU A 57 18.68 5.68 -22.45
N GLU A 58 18.29 6.28 -23.59
CA GLU A 58 17.23 7.30 -23.61
C GLU A 58 15.85 6.72 -23.31
N ARG A 59 15.58 5.46 -23.68
CA ARG A 59 14.36 4.75 -23.29
C ARG A 59 14.32 4.50 -21.78
N GLU A 60 15.43 4.04 -21.19
CA GLU A 60 15.55 3.82 -19.74
C GLU A 60 15.39 5.10 -18.93
N LYS A 61 16.00 6.22 -19.38
CA LYS A 61 15.83 7.53 -18.73
C LYS A 61 14.37 7.98 -18.71
N ARG A 62 13.67 7.84 -19.84
CA ARG A 62 12.23 8.16 -19.94
C ARG A 62 11.41 7.25 -19.03
N PHE A 63 11.73 5.95 -18.99
CA PHE A 63 11.06 5.01 -18.09
C PHE A 63 11.25 5.39 -16.61
N CYS A 64 12.47 5.69 -16.19
CA CYS A 64 12.76 6.19 -14.84
C CYS A 64 12.02 7.51 -14.51
N SER A 65 11.90 8.42 -15.49
CA SER A 65 11.09 9.64 -15.35
C SER A 65 9.61 9.31 -15.13
N GLY A 66 9.08 8.32 -15.85
CA GLY A 66 7.73 7.80 -15.65
C GLY A 66 7.49 7.24 -14.25
N LYS A 67 8.44 6.47 -13.70
CA LYS A 67 8.37 5.97 -12.31
C LYS A 67 8.34 7.11 -11.29
N LYS A 68 9.18 8.13 -11.46
CA LYS A 68 9.16 9.33 -10.60
C LYS A 68 7.82 10.06 -10.67
N LYS A 69 7.23 10.17 -11.86
CA LYS A 69 5.90 10.77 -12.04
C LYS A 69 4.82 9.92 -11.36
N PHE A 70 4.88 8.60 -11.48
CA PHE A 70 3.96 7.67 -10.81
C PHE A 70 4.00 7.86 -9.29
N ASN A 71 5.20 7.95 -8.70
CA ASN A 71 5.35 8.13 -7.26
C ASN A 71 4.79 9.47 -6.75
N MET A 72 4.65 10.49 -7.62
CA MET A 72 4.02 11.77 -7.28
C MET A 72 2.51 11.78 -7.56
N ASP A 73 2.10 11.17 -8.66
CA ASP A 73 0.71 11.09 -9.13
C ASP A 73 0.55 9.83 -9.98
N PRO A 74 -0.03 8.74 -9.43
CA PRO A 74 -0.09 7.46 -10.08
C PRO A 74 -0.78 7.50 -11.46
N LYS A 75 -1.89 8.22 -11.57
CA LYS A 75 -2.66 8.34 -12.82
C LYS A 75 -1.84 9.08 -13.89
N LYS A 76 -1.16 10.17 -13.54
CA LYS A 76 -0.27 10.89 -14.48
C LYS A 76 0.98 10.09 -14.85
N GLY A 77 1.55 9.34 -13.91
CA GLY A 77 2.71 8.48 -14.16
C GLY A 77 2.41 7.39 -15.16
N ILE A 78 1.32 6.65 -14.96
CA ILE A 78 0.88 5.64 -15.94
C ILE A 78 0.56 6.29 -17.28
N LYS A 79 -0.20 7.40 -17.29
CA LYS A 79 -0.49 8.13 -18.53
C LYS A 79 0.79 8.51 -19.30
N TYR A 80 1.81 9.03 -18.60
CA TYR A 80 3.09 9.36 -19.23
C TYR A 80 3.77 8.13 -19.83
N LEU A 81 3.80 7.00 -19.12
CA LEU A 81 4.39 5.76 -19.62
C LEU A 81 3.66 5.23 -20.86
N VAL A 82 2.33 5.32 -20.88
CA VAL A 82 1.51 4.93 -22.05
C VAL A 82 1.72 5.87 -23.22
N ASP A 83 1.62 7.19 -23.00
CA ASP A 83 1.76 8.20 -24.06
C ASP A 83 3.17 8.20 -24.69
N ASN A 84 4.18 7.63 -24.02
CA ASN A 84 5.55 7.47 -24.52
C ASN A 84 5.87 6.05 -25.02
N GLU A 85 4.87 5.18 -25.18
CA GLU A 85 5.04 3.79 -25.67
C GLU A 85 5.99 2.94 -24.79
N LEU A 86 6.05 3.26 -23.49
CA LEU A 86 6.85 2.56 -22.51
C LEU A 86 6.06 1.51 -21.74
N LEU A 87 4.74 1.63 -21.72
CA LEU A 87 3.80 0.72 -21.08
C LEU A 87 2.51 0.63 -21.90
N ASP A 88 2.00 -0.58 -22.11
CA ASP A 88 0.69 -0.76 -22.75
C ASP A 88 -0.44 -0.49 -21.76
N TRP A 89 -1.48 0.23 -22.18
CA TRP A 89 -2.70 0.42 -21.39
C TRP A 89 -3.61 -0.83 -21.43
N LYS A 90 -3.11 -1.93 -20.86
CA LYS A 90 -3.82 -3.21 -20.70
C LYS A 90 -3.75 -3.65 -19.24
N PRO A 91 -4.82 -4.25 -18.68
CA PRO A 91 -4.87 -4.59 -17.26
C PRO A 91 -3.67 -5.41 -16.78
N GLU A 92 -3.29 -6.43 -17.55
CA GLU A 92 -2.21 -7.35 -17.23
C GLU A 92 -0.86 -6.64 -17.26
N ARG A 93 -0.63 -5.76 -18.24
CA ARG A 93 0.65 -5.05 -18.41
C ARG A 93 0.87 -4.01 -17.32
N VAL A 94 -0.19 -3.29 -16.95
CA VAL A 94 -0.13 -2.34 -15.83
C VAL A 94 0.03 -3.10 -14.51
N ALA A 95 -0.68 -4.21 -14.29
CA ALA A 95 -0.52 -5.05 -13.11
C ALA A 95 0.92 -5.60 -12.97
N GLU A 96 1.51 -6.10 -14.05
CA GLU A 96 2.91 -6.57 -14.06
C GLU A 96 3.89 -5.45 -13.74
N PHE A 97 3.68 -4.25 -14.29
CA PHE A 97 4.47 -3.08 -13.95
C PHE A 97 4.38 -2.76 -12.45
N LEU A 98 3.17 -2.71 -11.89
CA LEU A 98 2.97 -2.41 -10.47
C LEU A 98 3.55 -3.50 -9.54
N TYR A 99 3.57 -4.76 -9.98
CA TYR A 99 4.02 -5.89 -9.18
C TYR A 99 5.54 -6.12 -9.24
N LYS A 100 6.13 -6.04 -10.44
CA LYS A 100 7.52 -6.44 -10.69
C LYS A 100 8.51 -5.27 -10.67
N GLU A 101 8.07 -4.05 -10.96
CA GLU A 101 8.99 -2.93 -11.16
C GLU A 101 9.49 -2.35 -9.83
N GLU A 102 10.81 -2.16 -9.74
CA GLU A 102 11.45 -1.57 -8.57
C GLU A 102 11.41 -0.03 -8.59
N GLY A 103 11.41 0.57 -7.40
CA GLY A 103 11.44 2.03 -7.22
C GLY A 103 10.07 2.71 -7.38
N LEU A 104 8.99 1.93 -7.40
CA LEU A 104 7.62 2.43 -7.26
C LEU A 104 7.26 2.57 -5.77
N ASN A 105 6.66 3.71 -5.42
CA ASN A 105 6.18 3.97 -4.07
C ASN A 105 4.97 3.08 -3.76
N LYS A 106 5.01 2.38 -2.62
CA LYS A 106 4.01 1.35 -2.30
C LYS A 106 2.65 1.94 -1.90
N THR A 107 2.62 3.17 -1.38
CA THR A 107 1.38 3.92 -1.11
C THR A 107 0.71 4.33 -2.42
N ALA A 108 1.47 4.86 -3.37
CA ALA A 108 1.01 5.19 -4.73
C ALA A 108 0.40 3.98 -5.46
N ILE A 109 0.97 2.78 -5.29
CA ILE A 109 0.41 1.54 -5.83
C ILE A 109 -0.96 1.25 -5.20
N GLY A 110 -1.06 1.30 -3.86
CA GLY A 110 -2.31 1.06 -3.15
C GLY A 110 -3.42 2.02 -3.54
N ASP A 111 -3.08 3.32 -3.64
CA ASP A 111 -4.02 4.36 -4.05
C ASP A 111 -4.57 4.11 -5.46
N PHE A 112 -3.69 3.74 -6.39
CA PHE A 112 -4.05 3.47 -7.78
C PHE A 112 -4.89 2.19 -7.93
N LEU A 113 -4.52 1.11 -7.25
CA LEU A 113 -5.25 -0.16 -7.29
C LEU A 113 -6.61 -0.05 -6.60
N GLY A 114 -6.73 0.82 -5.60
CA GLY A 114 -7.95 1.02 -4.84
C GLY A 114 -9.03 1.84 -5.56
N GLU A 115 -8.76 2.42 -6.73
CA GLU A 115 -9.74 3.23 -7.49
C GLU A 115 -10.97 2.42 -7.94
N ARG A 116 -12.06 3.10 -8.31
CA ARG A 116 -13.37 2.46 -8.56
C ARG A 116 -13.68 2.26 -10.05
N GLU A 117 -12.91 2.90 -10.91
CA GLU A 117 -13.07 2.85 -12.36
C GLU A 117 -12.84 1.42 -12.88
N ASP A 118 -13.63 1.01 -13.88
CA ASP A 118 -13.64 -0.38 -14.38
C ASP A 118 -12.25 -0.91 -14.76
N MET A 119 -11.45 -0.09 -15.44
CA MET A 119 -10.06 -0.44 -15.78
C MET A 119 -9.20 -0.71 -14.54
N HIS A 120 -9.36 0.08 -13.47
CA HIS A 120 -8.63 -0.12 -12.22
C HIS A 120 -9.06 -1.40 -11.49
N LEU A 121 -10.35 -1.75 -11.55
CA LEU A 121 -10.86 -3.02 -11.01
C LEU A 121 -10.27 -4.22 -11.76
N GLN A 122 -10.15 -4.12 -13.09
CA GLN A 122 -9.51 -5.15 -13.91
C GLN A 122 -8.01 -5.25 -13.60
N ILE A 123 -7.31 -4.12 -13.44
CA ILE A 123 -5.89 -4.08 -13.05
C ILE A 123 -5.70 -4.71 -11.67
N LEU A 124 -6.54 -4.38 -10.68
CA LEU A 124 -6.50 -4.98 -9.35
C LEU A 124 -6.66 -6.50 -9.43
N LYS A 125 -7.64 -6.99 -10.20
CA LYS A 125 -7.83 -8.43 -10.41
C LYS A 125 -6.58 -9.08 -10.99
N ALA A 126 -6.02 -8.53 -12.07
CA ALA A 126 -4.78 -9.03 -12.68
C ALA A 126 -3.59 -8.97 -11.71
N PHE A 127 -3.51 -7.93 -10.88
CA PHE A 127 -2.46 -7.76 -9.87
C PHE A 127 -2.53 -8.83 -8.76
N VAL A 128 -3.73 -9.15 -8.28
CA VAL A 128 -3.90 -10.22 -7.28
C VAL A 128 -3.65 -11.60 -7.91
N GLU A 129 -3.94 -11.78 -9.20
CA GLU A 129 -3.63 -13.02 -9.94
C GLU A 129 -2.12 -13.29 -10.07
N LEU A 130 -1.26 -12.26 -10.02
CA LEU A 130 0.20 -12.41 -9.99
C LEU A 130 0.72 -12.96 -8.65
N HIS A 131 -0.13 -13.02 -7.61
CA HIS A 131 0.24 -13.63 -6.34
C HIS A 131 -0.06 -15.14 -6.34
N GLU A 132 0.93 -15.92 -5.91
CA GLU A 132 0.84 -17.38 -5.78
C GLU A 132 0.46 -17.76 -4.34
N PHE A 133 -0.84 -17.93 -4.10
CA PHE A 133 -1.35 -18.28 -2.76
C PHE A 133 -1.56 -19.77 -2.53
N SER A 134 -1.32 -20.62 -3.52
CA SER A 134 -1.48 -22.07 -3.40
C SER A 134 -0.60 -22.61 -2.28
N ASP A 135 -1.15 -23.51 -1.47
CA ASP A 135 -0.48 -24.16 -0.33
C ASP A 135 0.00 -23.21 0.79
N LEU A 136 -0.38 -21.93 0.73
CA LEU A 136 -0.13 -20.96 1.79
C LEU A 136 -1.32 -20.87 2.73
N ASN A 137 -1.05 -20.81 4.04
CA ASN A 137 -2.07 -20.41 4.99
C ASN A 137 -2.43 -18.92 4.84
N LEU A 138 -3.56 -18.52 5.42
CA LEU A 138 -4.08 -17.16 5.23
C LEU A 138 -3.12 -16.06 5.71
N VAL A 139 -2.37 -16.28 6.80
CA VAL A 139 -1.35 -15.31 7.27
C VAL A 139 -0.20 -15.20 6.28
N GLN A 140 0.30 -16.31 5.74
CA GLN A 140 1.38 -16.31 4.75
C GLN A 140 0.96 -15.58 3.47
N ALA A 141 -0.25 -15.84 2.97
CA ALA A 141 -0.79 -15.13 1.82
C ALA A 141 -0.95 -13.62 2.09
N LEU A 142 -1.48 -13.25 3.28
CA LEU A 142 -1.58 -11.84 3.70
C LEU A 142 -0.21 -11.16 3.77
N ARG A 143 0.84 -11.84 4.28
CA ARG A 143 2.20 -11.28 4.31
C ARG A 143 2.71 -10.96 2.91
N GLN A 144 2.53 -11.86 1.94
CA GLN A 144 2.94 -11.62 0.56
C GLN A 144 2.13 -10.47 -0.05
N PHE A 145 0.81 -10.48 0.14
CA PHE A 145 -0.08 -9.48 -0.43
C PHE A 145 0.22 -8.06 0.10
N LEU A 146 0.34 -7.92 1.43
CA LEU A 146 0.60 -6.64 2.10
C LEU A 146 2.06 -6.16 1.95
N TRP A 147 2.95 -6.99 1.41
CA TRP A 147 4.30 -6.57 1.02
C TRP A 147 4.32 -5.86 -0.34
N SER A 148 3.35 -6.17 -1.20
CA SER A 148 3.34 -5.69 -2.58
C SER A 148 2.90 -4.22 -2.71
N PHE A 149 2.17 -3.69 -1.73
CA PHE A 149 1.64 -2.32 -1.70
C PHE A 149 1.26 -1.92 -0.26
N ARG A 150 0.95 -0.64 -0.02
CA ARG A 150 0.33 -0.20 1.24
C ARG A 150 -1.16 -0.03 1.08
N LEU A 151 -1.93 -0.51 2.07
CA LEU A 151 -3.37 -0.29 2.07
C LEU A 151 -3.67 1.22 2.02
N PRO A 152 -4.68 1.65 1.25
CA PRO A 152 -5.14 3.04 1.25
C PRO A 152 -5.93 3.35 2.53
N GLY A 153 -6.06 4.64 2.88
CA GLY A 153 -6.79 5.05 4.08
C GLY A 153 -8.31 4.94 3.97
N GLU A 154 -8.87 5.04 2.77
CA GLU A 154 -10.32 5.06 2.56
C GLU A 154 -10.93 3.64 2.63
N ALA A 155 -11.90 3.45 3.51
CA ALA A 155 -12.55 2.15 3.76
C ALA A 155 -13.08 1.47 2.49
N GLN A 156 -13.61 2.24 1.53
CA GLN A 156 -14.12 1.70 0.26
C GLN A 156 -13.00 1.14 -0.63
N LYS A 157 -11.80 1.72 -0.58
CA LYS A 157 -10.65 1.21 -1.34
C LYS A 157 -10.13 -0.06 -0.68
N ILE A 158 -10.01 -0.08 0.65
CA ILE A 158 -9.62 -1.27 1.43
C ILE A 158 -10.57 -2.44 1.13
N ASP A 159 -11.89 -2.22 1.17
CA ASP A 159 -12.90 -3.26 0.88
C ASP A 159 -12.67 -3.91 -0.49
N ARG A 160 -12.45 -3.11 -1.55
CA ARG A 160 -12.14 -3.65 -2.89
C ARG A 160 -10.89 -4.52 -2.92
N MET A 161 -9.81 -4.06 -2.28
CA MET A 161 -8.54 -4.79 -2.29
C MET A 161 -8.64 -6.11 -1.51
N MET A 162 -9.30 -6.08 -0.35
CA MET A 162 -9.46 -7.26 0.49
C MET A 162 -10.49 -8.24 -0.09
N GLU A 163 -11.50 -7.77 -0.82
CA GLU A 163 -12.42 -8.64 -1.58
C GLU A 163 -11.68 -9.38 -2.70
N ALA A 164 -10.84 -8.67 -3.47
CA ALA A 164 -10.03 -9.27 -4.52
C ALA A 164 -9.05 -10.31 -3.95
N PHE A 165 -8.39 -9.98 -2.84
CA PHE A 165 -7.52 -10.91 -2.10
C PHE A 165 -8.27 -12.17 -1.65
N ALA A 166 -9.40 -12.01 -0.96
CA ALA A 166 -10.18 -13.13 -0.43
C ALA A 166 -10.66 -14.04 -1.57
N THR A 167 -11.12 -13.45 -2.67
CA THR A 167 -11.53 -14.19 -3.88
C THR A 167 -10.37 -15.01 -4.44
N ARG A 168 -9.19 -14.40 -4.61
CA ARG A 168 -8.00 -15.10 -5.09
C ARG A 168 -7.58 -16.22 -4.14
N TYR A 169 -7.52 -15.95 -2.84
CA TYR A 169 -7.09 -16.94 -1.85
C TYR A 169 -7.98 -18.18 -1.87
N CYS A 170 -9.31 -18.01 -1.90
CA CYS A 170 -10.26 -19.11 -2.01
C CYS A 170 -10.12 -19.89 -3.33
N ASN A 171 -9.81 -19.22 -4.44
CA ASN A 171 -9.58 -19.88 -5.73
C ASN A 171 -8.30 -20.73 -5.72
N CYS A 172 -7.24 -20.28 -5.03
CA CYS A 172 -5.99 -21.04 -4.89
C CYS A 172 -6.09 -22.16 -3.85
N ASN A 173 -6.89 -21.99 -2.80
CA ASN A 173 -6.99 -22.90 -1.67
C ASN A 173 -8.44 -23.39 -1.49
N ALA A 174 -8.87 -24.22 -2.45
CA ALA A 174 -10.21 -24.81 -2.41
C ALA A 174 -10.44 -25.58 -1.10
N ASN A 175 -11.66 -25.47 -0.56
CA ASN A 175 -12.14 -26.15 0.65
C ASN A 175 -11.59 -25.66 2.00
N VAL A 176 -10.71 -24.65 2.04
CA VAL A 176 -10.26 -24.07 3.32
C VAL A 176 -11.39 -23.26 3.99
N PHE A 177 -12.14 -22.50 3.19
CA PHE A 177 -13.26 -21.68 3.65
C PHE A 177 -14.53 -22.00 2.85
N GLN A 178 -15.70 -21.96 3.49
CA GLN A 178 -16.98 -22.22 2.80
C GLN A 178 -17.43 -21.06 1.89
N SER A 179 -16.91 -19.85 2.10
CA SER A 179 -17.24 -18.68 1.31
C SER A 179 -16.08 -17.68 1.29
N THR A 180 -16.04 -16.84 0.25
CA THR A 180 -15.14 -15.68 0.18
C THR A 180 -15.35 -14.74 1.36
N ASP A 181 -16.59 -14.58 1.82
CA ASP A 181 -16.92 -13.76 3.00
C ASP A 181 -16.22 -14.27 4.27
N THR A 182 -16.15 -15.59 4.49
CA THR A 182 -15.39 -16.17 5.61
C THR A 182 -13.93 -15.77 5.54
N CYS A 183 -13.31 -15.90 4.36
CA CYS A 183 -11.90 -15.54 4.14
C CYS A 183 -11.67 -14.04 4.37
N TYR A 184 -12.56 -13.19 3.85
CA TYR A 184 -12.53 -11.74 3.99
C TYR A 184 -12.60 -11.31 5.46
N ILE A 185 -13.60 -11.78 6.20
CA ILE A 185 -13.82 -11.43 7.62
C ILE A 185 -12.64 -11.94 8.46
N LEU A 186 -12.17 -13.16 8.23
CA LEU A 186 -11.05 -13.72 8.98
C LEU A 186 -9.74 -12.97 8.68
N SER A 187 -9.54 -12.51 7.44
CA SER A 187 -8.37 -11.70 7.07
C SER A 187 -8.30 -10.42 7.90
N PHE A 188 -9.43 -9.73 8.10
CA PHE A 188 -9.47 -8.57 8.98
C PHE A 188 -9.28 -8.90 10.45
N ALA A 189 -9.84 -10.02 10.92
CA ALA A 189 -9.59 -10.47 12.29
C ALA A 189 -8.09 -10.72 12.53
N ILE A 190 -7.37 -11.26 11.54
CA ILE A 190 -5.92 -11.45 11.58
C ILE A 190 -5.17 -10.11 11.60
N ILE A 191 -5.59 -9.14 10.78
CA ILE A 191 -4.93 -7.82 10.77
C ILE A 191 -5.17 -7.07 12.09
N MET A 192 -6.39 -7.10 12.63
CA MET A 192 -6.69 -6.57 13.96
C MET A 192 -5.90 -7.27 15.07
N LEU A 193 -5.70 -8.60 14.95
CA LEU A 193 -4.88 -9.36 15.87
C LEU A 193 -3.42 -8.86 15.86
N ASN A 194 -2.86 -8.53 14.69
CA ASN A 194 -1.52 -7.98 14.57
C ASN A 194 -1.38 -6.68 15.38
N THR A 195 -2.32 -5.75 15.21
CA THR A 195 -2.36 -4.50 15.98
C THR A 195 -2.50 -4.79 17.48
N SER A 196 -3.43 -5.68 17.85
CA SER A 196 -3.63 -6.04 19.26
C SER A 196 -2.35 -6.57 19.91
N LEU A 197 -1.66 -7.50 19.27
CA LEU A 197 -0.47 -8.14 19.82
C LEU A 197 0.75 -7.21 19.82
N HIS A 198 0.98 -6.45 18.75
CA HIS A 198 2.27 -5.79 18.52
C HIS A 198 2.27 -4.29 18.71
N ASN A 199 1.12 -3.61 18.73
CA ASN A 199 1.07 -2.18 19.02
C ASN A 199 1.30 -1.93 20.52
N PRO A 200 2.36 -1.19 20.94
CA PRO A 200 2.64 -0.92 22.36
C PRO A 200 1.53 -0.15 23.08
N ASN A 201 0.69 0.58 22.36
CA ASN A 201 -0.42 1.35 22.92
C ASN A 201 -1.61 0.49 23.31
N VAL A 202 -1.72 -0.74 22.76
CA VAL A 202 -2.76 -1.69 23.13
C VAL A 202 -2.35 -2.40 24.41
N LYS A 203 -3.03 -2.10 25.51
CA LYS A 203 -2.75 -2.70 26.84
C LYS A 203 -3.34 -4.10 27.00
N ASP A 204 -4.53 -4.32 26.44
CA ASP A 204 -5.23 -5.61 26.48
C ASP A 204 -4.90 -6.43 25.24
N LYS A 205 -3.94 -7.35 25.39
CA LYS A 205 -3.47 -8.21 24.30
C LYS A 205 -4.45 -9.37 24.13
N THR A 206 -4.98 -9.54 22.92
CA THR A 206 -5.91 -10.64 22.62
C THR A 206 -5.23 -11.99 22.82
N SER A 207 -5.76 -12.84 23.71
CA SER A 207 -5.25 -14.22 23.90
C SER A 207 -5.71 -15.16 22.79
N LEU A 208 -5.10 -16.34 22.70
CA LEU A 208 -5.48 -17.38 21.74
C LEU A 208 -6.95 -17.81 21.93
N GLU A 209 -7.36 -18.07 23.18
CA GLU A 209 -8.71 -18.49 23.51
C GLU A 209 -9.73 -17.41 23.14
N ARG A 210 -9.37 -16.14 23.34
CA ARG A 210 -10.20 -15.00 22.96
C ARG A 210 -10.29 -14.89 21.44
N PHE A 211 -9.19 -15.05 20.72
CA PHE A 211 -9.18 -15.03 19.26
C PHE A 211 -10.04 -16.15 18.66
N ILE A 212 -9.97 -17.36 19.21
CA ILE A 212 -10.85 -18.48 18.80
C ILE A 212 -12.32 -18.13 19.08
N SER A 213 -12.63 -17.64 20.29
CA SER A 213 -13.99 -17.25 20.67
C SER A 213 -14.59 -16.17 19.78
N MET A 214 -13.81 -15.13 19.44
CA MET A 214 -14.23 -14.02 18.57
C MET A 214 -14.60 -14.46 17.15
N ASN A 215 -14.00 -15.56 16.68
CA ASN A 215 -14.19 -16.11 15.34
C ASN A 215 -15.13 -17.33 15.29
N ARG A 216 -15.88 -17.62 16.37
CA ARG A 216 -16.93 -18.64 16.32
C ARG A 216 -18.03 -18.28 15.33
N GLY A 217 -18.57 -19.28 14.63
CA GLY A 217 -19.62 -19.16 13.63
C GLY A 217 -19.23 -18.42 12.35
N ILE A 218 -17.95 -18.06 12.17
CA ILE A 218 -17.49 -17.26 11.03
C ILE A 218 -17.61 -17.99 9.69
N ASN A 219 -17.65 -19.32 9.70
CA ASN A 219 -17.68 -20.15 8.50
C ASN A 219 -19.12 -20.48 8.11
N ASN A 220 -19.89 -19.47 7.68
CA ASN A 220 -21.33 -19.57 7.40
C ASN A 220 -22.13 -20.21 8.55
N GLY A 221 -21.95 -19.67 9.77
CA GLY A 221 -22.62 -20.16 10.98
C GLY A 221 -21.92 -21.35 11.65
N GLN A 222 -20.91 -21.94 11.02
CA GLN A 222 -20.07 -22.99 11.60
C GLN A 222 -18.73 -22.44 12.12
N ASP A 223 -18.09 -23.22 12.99
CA ASP A 223 -16.74 -22.92 13.49
C ASP A 223 -15.67 -23.36 12.49
N LEU A 224 -14.57 -22.60 12.42
CA LEU A 224 -13.35 -23.05 11.75
C LEU A 224 -12.59 -24.04 12.65
N PRO A 225 -11.76 -24.94 12.07
CA PRO A 225 -10.94 -25.85 12.86
C PRO A 225 -10.07 -25.11 13.89
N GLY A 226 -10.07 -25.58 15.14
CA GLY A 226 -9.31 -24.94 16.22
C GLY A 226 -7.82 -24.86 15.94
N ASP A 227 -7.25 -25.90 15.31
CA ASP A 227 -5.83 -25.95 14.92
C ASP A 227 -5.49 -24.90 13.85
N LEU A 228 -6.42 -24.64 12.91
CA LEU A 228 -6.24 -23.58 11.90
C LEU A 228 -6.12 -22.22 12.57
N LEU A 229 -7.08 -21.86 13.43
CA LEU A 229 -7.07 -20.58 14.16
C LEU A 229 -5.85 -20.44 15.07
N THR A 230 -5.44 -21.54 15.70
CA THR A 230 -4.23 -21.59 16.53
C THR A 230 -2.96 -21.32 15.73
N ASN A 231 -2.83 -21.93 14.54
CA ASN A 231 -1.70 -21.71 13.66
C ASN A 231 -1.63 -20.27 13.15
N LEU A 232 -2.77 -19.69 12.77
CA LEU A 232 -2.86 -18.29 12.33
C LEU A 232 -2.46 -17.32 13.47
N TYR A 233 -3.00 -17.53 14.67
CA TYR A 233 -2.67 -16.73 15.85
C TYR A 233 -1.18 -16.79 16.19
N ASN A 234 -0.61 -17.99 16.26
CA ASN A 234 0.80 -18.18 16.58
C ASN A 234 1.71 -17.58 15.51
N SER A 235 1.33 -17.65 14.22
CA SER A 235 2.09 -17.02 13.15
C SER A 235 2.18 -15.50 13.33
N ILE A 236 1.06 -14.83 13.62
CA ILE A 236 1.07 -13.38 13.90
C ILE A 236 1.82 -13.08 15.19
N ARG A 237 1.59 -13.84 16.26
CA ARG A 237 2.28 -13.62 17.54
C ARG A 237 3.79 -13.69 17.41
N ASN A 238 4.30 -14.61 16.60
CA ASN A 238 5.74 -14.82 16.43
C ASN A 238 6.39 -13.75 15.55
N GLU A 239 5.69 -13.26 14.52
CA GLU A 239 6.22 -12.24 13.61
C GLU A 239 5.10 -11.26 13.23
N PRO A 240 5.23 -9.95 13.50
CA PRO A 240 4.26 -8.97 13.01
C PRO A 240 4.24 -8.92 11.48
N PHE A 241 3.19 -8.35 10.87
CA PHE A 241 3.25 -7.99 9.46
C PHE A 241 4.42 -7.04 9.20
N LYS A 242 5.22 -7.35 8.17
CA LYS A 242 6.25 -6.44 7.67
C LYS A 242 5.64 -5.56 6.61
N ILE A 243 5.85 -4.26 6.74
CA ILE A 243 5.29 -3.26 5.84
C ILE A 243 6.44 -2.61 5.09
N PRO A 244 6.37 -2.47 3.77
CA PRO A 244 7.37 -1.73 3.01
C PRO A 244 7.48 -0.29 3.55
N GLU A 245 8.68 0.16 3.92
CA GLU A 245 8.93 1.52 4.41
C GLU A 245 8.85 2.52 3.24
N ASP A 246 8.04 3.58 3.36
CA ASP A 246 8.07 4.73 2.44
C ASP A 246 7.88 6.07 3.19
N ASP A 247 7.09 6.12 4.27
CA ASP A 247 6.81 7.40 4.98
C ASP A 247 6.32 7.30 6.45
N GLY A 248 6.30 6.12 7.06
CA GLY A 248 5.99 5.97 8.51
C GLY A 248 4.52 6.11 8.91
N ASN A 249 3.60 6.39 7.99
CA ASN A 249 2.14 6.39 8.21
C ASN A 249 1.55 5.02 7.82
N ASP A 250 1.83 3.99 8.62
CA ASP A 250 1.37 2.63 8.33
C ASP A 250 0.00 2.29 8.94
N LEU A 251 -0.88 1.65 8.16
CA LEU A 251 -2.19 1.15 8.62
C LEU A 251 -2.12 -0.11 9.48
N THR A 252 -1.05 -0.92 9.44
CA THR A 252 -1.01 -2.17 10.23
C THR A 252 -0.52 -1.95 11.66
N HIS A 253 0.34 -0.96 11.88
CA HIS A 253 0.66 -0.43 13.19
C HIS A 253 -0.41 0.55 13.69
N THR A 254 -1.05 1.26 12.76
CA THR A 254 -2.07 2.25 13.05
C THR A 254 -3.32 1.92 12.23
N PHE A 255 -4.15 0.99 12.72
CA PHE A 255 -5.54 0.79 12.24
C PHE A 255 -6.44 2.02 12.53
N PHE A 256 -5.86 3.21 12.45
CA PHE A 256 -6.37 4.51 12.84
C PHE A 256 -6.36 5.38 11.57
N ASN A 257 -7.29 5.13 10.64
CA ASN A 257 -7.67 6.19 9.70
C ASN A 257 -8.56 7.17 10.50
N PRO A 258 -8.16 8.44 10.69
CA PRO A 258 -8.94 9.31 11.55
C PRO A 258 -10.30 9.58 10.93
N GLU A 259 -11.34 9.26 11.69
CA GLU A 259 -12.73 9.55 11.33
C GLU A 259 -12.95 11.05 11.13
N ARG A 260 -12.15 11.88 11.80
CA ARG A 260 -12.05 13.32 11.56
C ARG A 260 -10.75 13.89 12.13
N GLU A 261 -10.20 14.89 11.46
CA GLU A 261 -9.12 15.72 12.00
C GLU A 261 -9.36 17.20 11.71
N GLY A 262 -8.77 18.09 12.51
CA GLY A 262 -9.01 19.52 12.37
C GLY A 262 -8.55 20.38 13.55
N TRP A 263 -8.49 21.69 13.35
CA TRP A 263 -8.09 22.64 14.39
C TRP A 263 -9.28 23.08 15.25
N LEU A 264 -9.23 22.81 16.55
CA LEU A 264 -10.23 23.29 17.50
C LEU A 264 -9.61 24.07 18.66
N LEU A 265 -10.41 24.89 19.32
CA LEU A 265 -10.08 25.49 20.60
C LEU A 265 -10.65 24.62 21.72
N LYS A 266 -9.84 24.29 22.74
CA LYS A 266 -10.32 23.57 23.93
C LYS A 266 -10.15 24.39 25.20
N LEU A 267 -11.11 24.27 26.11
CA LEU A 267 -11.01 24.87 27.43
C LEU A 267 -10.15 23.99 28.36
N GLY A 268 -9.30 24.63 29.16
CA GLY A 268 -8.52 23.95 30.19
C GLY A 268 -9.39 23.44 31.35
N GLY A 269 -8.86 22.46 32.09
CA GLY A 269 -9.61 21.76 33.14
C GLY A 269 -9.67 22.57 34.43
N ARG A 270 -8.57 22.56 35.17
CA ARG A 270 -8.39 23.34 36.41
C ARG A 270 -8.27 24.85 36.13
N VAL A 271 -7.47 25.21 35.13
CA VAL A 271 -7.30 26.59 34.69
C VAL A 271 -8.10 26.76 33.40
N LYS A 272 -9.10 27.64 33.41
CA LYS A 272 -10.05 27.85 32.30
C LYS A 272 -9.47 28.74 31.20
N THR A 273 -8.39 28.29 30.56
CA THR A 273 -7.79 28.95 29.39
C THR A 273 -8.09 28.21 28.11
N TRP A 274 -8.32 28.95 27.02
CA TRP A 274 -8.53 28.38 25.70
C TRP A 274 -7.18 28.08 25.03
N LYS A 275 -7.05 26.90 24.43
CA LYS A 275 -5.86 26.50 23.67
C LYS A 275 -6.26 25.95 22.31
N ARG A 276 -5.60 26.42 21.25
CA ARG A 276 -5.73 25.85 19.90
C ARG A 276 -4.93 24.56 19.81
N ARG A 277 -5.55 23.48 19.35
CA ARG A 277 -4.94 22.15 19.23
C ARG A 277 -5.43 21.49 17.95
N TRP A 278 -4.55 20.70 17.34
CA TRP A 278 -4.93 19.83 16.23
C TRP A 278 -5.59 18.59 16.83
N PHE A 279 -6.84 18.34 16.50
CA PHE A 279 -7.60 17.21 17.00
C PHE A 279 -7.63 16.10 15.96
N ILE A 280 -7.55 14.88 16.43
CA ILE A 280 -7.69 13.66 15.63
C ILE A 280 -8.67 12.77 16.37
N LEU A 281 -9.77 12.40 15.72
CA LEU A 281 -10.77 11.44 16.20
C LEU A 281 -10.52 10.12 15.51
N THR A 282 -10.29 9.07 16.29
CA THR A 282 -10.03 7.72 15.80
C THR A 282 -10.17 6.72 16.93
N ASP A 283 -10.67 5.52 16.64
CA ASP A 283 -10.74 4.39 17.59
C ASP A 283 -11.44 4.76 18.90
N ASN A 284 -12.58 5.45 18.77
CA ASN A 284 -13.39 5.89 19.91
C ASN A 284 -12.59 6.75 20.92
N CYS A 285 -11.52 7.41 20.44
CA CYS A 285 -10.65 8.28 21.20
C CYS A 285 -10.49 9.62 20.49
N LEU A 286 -10.46 10.69 21.27
CA LEU A 286 -10.17 12.03 20.78
C LEU A 286 -8.77 12.45 21.25
N TYR A 287 -7.85 12.50 20.30
CA TYR A 287 -6.46 12.92 20.48
C TYR A 287 -6.35 14.41 20.19
N TYR A 288 -5.44 15.10 20.89
CA TYR A 288 -5.12 16.47 20.55
C TYR A 288 -3.63 16.78 20.68
N PHE A 289 -3.10 17.50 19.70
CA PHE A 289 -1.68 17.81 19.51
C PHE A 289 -1.43 19.31 19.60
N GLU A 290 -0.21 19.71 19.93
CA GLU A 290 0.16 21.12 19.90
C GLU A 290 0.37 21.60 18.47
N PHE A 291 1.03 20.78 17.65
CA PHE A 291 1.26 20.98 16.22
C PHE A 291 0.85 19.73 15.41
N THR A 292 0.58 19.92 14.12
CA THR A 292 0.24 18.83 13.19
C THR A 292 1.40 17.86 12.93
N THR A 293 2.63 18.29 13.20
CA THR A 293 3.86 17.51 13.02
C THR A 293 4.29 16.73 14.27
N ASP A 294 3.55 16.88 15.37
CA ASP A 294 3.90 16.23 16.63
C ASP A 294 3.67 14.72 16.53
N LYS A 295 4.67 13.92 16.93
CA LYS A 295 4.57 12.45 16.96
C LYS A 295 3.78 11.94 18.17
N GLU A 296 3.71 12.71 19.25
CA GLU A 296 3.03 12.33 20.49
C GLU A 296 1.88 13.30 20.82
N PRO A 297 0.71 12.79 21.23
CA PRO A 297 -0.41 13.65 21.58
C PRO A 297 -0.16 14.41 22.88
N ARG A 298 -0.63 15.65 22.92
CA ARG A 298 -0.66 16.44 24.17
C ARG A 298 -1.67 15.89 25.16
N GLY A 299 -2.71 15.20 24.68
CA GLY A 299 -3.58 14.40 25.52
C GLY A 299 -4.56 13.56 24.72
N ILE A 300 -5.16 12.61 25.44
CA ILE A 300 -6.01 11.56 24.89
C ILE A 300 -7.27 11.50 25.74
N ILE A 301 -8.42 11.57 25.07
CA ILE A 301 -9.75 11.51 25.70
C ILE A 301 -10.47 10.27 25.14
N PRO A 302 -10.48 9.15 25.87
CA PRO A 302 -11.35 8.02 25.56
C PRO A 302 -12.82 8.48 25.56
N LEU A 303 -13.56 8.14 24.51
CA LEU A 303 -14.97 8.52 24.35
C LEU A 303 -15.93 7.48 24.94
N GLU A 304 -15.41 6.38 25.49
CA GLU A 304 -16.17 5.37 26.23
C GLU A 304 -17.04 6.01 27.33
N ASN A 305 -18.34 5.74 27.27
CA ASN A 305 -19.33 6.26 28.22
C ASN A 305 -19.48 7.80 28.23
N LEU A 306 -18.95 8.48 27.21
CA LEU A 306 -19.17 9.91 27.01
C LEU A 306 -20.31 10.13 26.01
N CYS A 307 -20.91 11.31 26.10
CA CYS A 307 -21.84 11.84 25.13
C CYS A 307 -21.37 13.22 24.71
N VAL A 308 -21.79 13.64 23.52
CA VAL A 308 -21.48 14.96 22.98
C VAL A 308 -22.76 15.76 22.72
N ARG A 309 -22.76 17.02 23.14
CA ARG A 309 -23.86 17.96 22.94
C ARG A 309 -23.35 19.34 22.54
N GLU A 310 -24.20 20.11 21.88
CA GLU A 310 -23.98 21.55 21.70
C GLU A 310 -24.12 22.28 23.04
N VAL A 311 -23.27 23.29 23.25
CA VAL A 311 -23.38 24.19 24.41
C VAL A 311 -23.13 25.63 24.00
N MET A 312 -23.85 26.55 24.65
CA MET A 312 -23.60 27.98 24.49
C MET A 312 -22.52 28.44 25.47
N PHE A 313 -21.45 29.03 24.95
CA PHE A 313 -20.40 29.61 25.78
C PHE A 313 -20.27 31.12 25.51
N PRO A 314 -20.20 31.98 26.55
CA PRO A 314 -20.07 33.42 26.36
C PRO A 314 -18.86 33.76 25.46
N ARG A 315 -19.11 34.49 24.37
CA ARG A 315 -18.11 34.92 23.37
C ARG A 315 -17.46 33.79 22.54
N LYS A 316 -17.98 32.55 22.61
CA LYS A 316 -17.56 31.40 21.79
C LYS A 316 -18.81 30.63 21.32
N PRO A 317 -19.45 31.05 20.22
CA PRO A 317 -20.79 30.57 19.86
C PRO A 317 -20.83 29.11 19.36
N TYR A 318 -19.72 28.58 18.83
CA TYR A 318 -19.69 27.27 18.18
C TYR A 318 -19.10 26.19 19.09
N CYS A 319 -19.63 26.07 20.32
CA CYS A 319 -19.10 25.13 21.31
C CYS A 319 -19.86 23.79 21.35
N LEU A 320 -19.10 22.74 21.60
CA LEU A 320 -19.57 21.40 21.95
C LEU A 320 -18.98 20.99 23.30
N GLU A 321 -19.66 20.08 23.99
CA GLU A 321 -19.24 19.53 25.27
C GLU A 321 -19.24 18.00 25.26
N LEU A 322 -18.10 17.41 25.63
CA LEU A 322 -18.02 16.00 26.01
C LEU A 322 -18.28 15.86 27.51
N TYR A 323 -19.25 15.03 27.87
CA TYR A 323 -19.65 14.80 29.25
C TYR A 323 -20.06 13.35 29.47
N ASN A 324 -19.95 12.87 30.71
CA ASN A 324 -20.46 11.55 31.09
C ASN A 324 -21.90 11.71 31.63
N PRO A 325 -22.93 11.13 30.99
CA PRO A 325 -24.32 11.25 31.46
C PRO A 325 -24.59 10.47 32.76
N ASN A 326 -23.84 9.40 33.01
CA ASN A 326 -24.06 8.47 34.13
C ASN A 326 -23.35 8.88 35.43
N SER A 327 -22.40 9.81 35.35
CA SER A 327 -21.55 10.22 36.47
C SER A 327 -21.39 11.75 36.52
N GLN A 328 -22.51 12.46 36.64
CA GLN A 328 -22.52 13.92 36.62
C GLN A 328 -21.63 14.50 37.74
N GLY A 329 -20.60 15.26 37.36
CA GLY A 329 -19.64 15.88 38.29
C GLY A 329 -18.38 15.07 38.61
N GLN A 330 -18.31 13.81 38.18
CA GLN A 330 -17.07 13.02 38.26
C GLN A 330 -16.07 13.43 37.17
N LYS A 331 -14.79 13.13 37.39
CA LYS A 331 -13.74 13.42 36.40
C LYS A 331 -13.82 12.40 35.26
N ILE A 332 -13.70 12.89 34.03
CA ILE A 332 -13.53 12.06 32.85
C ILE A 332 -12.12 11.48 32.87
N LYS A 333 -12.04 10.15 32.71
CA LYS A 333 -10.77 9.43 32.61
C LYS A 333 -10.08 9.80 31.30
N ALA A 334 -9.01 10.57 31.39
CA ALA A 334 -8.22 11.04 30.26
C ALA A 334 -6.77 11.26 30.71
N CYS A 335 -5.82 11.38 29.78
CA CYS A 335 -4.43 11.71 30.10
C CYS A 335 -3.94 12.92 29.31
N LYS A 336 -2.93 13.61 29.85
CA LYS A 336 -2.23 14.71 29.17
C LYS A 336 -0.75 14.74 29.54
N THR A 337 0.06 15.30 28.66
CA THR A 337 1.49 15.50 28.89
C THR A 337 1.73 16.93 29.40
N GLU A 338 2.42 17.05 30.54
CA GLU A 338 2.85 18.34 31.08
C GLU A 338 4.06 18.89 30.29
N THR A 339 4.49 20.12 30.59
CA THR A 339 5.60 20.78 29.87
C THR A 339 6.95 20.09 30.11
N ASP A 340 7.06 19.28 31.15
CA ASP A 340 8.24 18.50 31.50
C ASP A 340 8.21 17.07 30.92
N GLY A 341 7.23 16.76 30.06
CA GLY A 341 7.10 15.44 29.42
C GLY A 341 6.38 14.38 30.25
N ARG A 342 5.99 14.66 31.50
CA ARG A 342 5.26 13.68 32.32
C ARG A 342 3.81 13.52 31.88
N VAL A 343 3.36 12.26 31.79
CA VAL A 343 1.95 11.92 31.54
C VAL A 343 1.19 11.92 32.86
N VAL A 344 0.12 12.72 32.93
CA VAL A 344 -0.73 12.86 34.12
C VAL A 344 -2.20 12.70 33.75
N GLU A 345 -3.02 12.31 34.73
CA GLU A 345 -4.47 12.22 34.55
C GLU A 345 -5.11 13.62 34.34
N GLY A 346 -6.09 13.66 33.44
CA GLY A 346 -6.94 14.82 33.19
C GLY A 346 -7.72 15.21 34.45
N LYS A 347 -8.01 16.50 34.59
CA LYS A 347 -8.78 17.05 35.74
C LYS A 347 -10.11 17.64 35.28
N HIS A 348 -10.65 17.13 34.17
CA HIS A 348 -11.85 17.64 33.52
C HIS A 348 -13.07 16.85 33.98
N GLN A 349 -14.13 17.55 34.38
CA GLN A 349 -15.46 16.97 34.58
C GLN A 349 -16.24 16.90 33.26
N SER A 350 -15.97 17.85 32.37
CA SER A 350 -16.40 17.87 30.98
C SER A 350 -15.33 18.56 30.13
N TYR A 351 -15.34 18.29 28.82
CA TYR A 351 -14.48 18.97 27.86
C TYR A 351 -15.31 19.89 26.98
N THR A 352 -15.19 21.19 27.19
CA THR A 352 -15.73 22.22 26.29
C THR A 352 -14.74 22.50 25.18
N ILE A 353 -15.19 22.37 23.93
CA ILE A 353 -14.43 22.55 22.71
C ILE A 353 -15.19 23.51 21.79
N CYS A 354 -14.50 24.40 21.09
CA CYS A 354 -15.08 25.39 20.19
C CYS A 354 -14.48 25.25 18.79
N ALA A 355 -15.35 25.12 17.80
CA ALA A 355 -15.00 25.14 16.37
C ALA A 355 -14.92 26.56 15.82
N ALA A 356 -14.45 26.70 14.58
CA ALA A 356 -14.37 27.99 13.88
C ALA A 356 -15.72 28.43 13.29
N SER A 357 -16.59 27.48 12.93
CA SER A 357 -17.94 27.72 12.41
C SER A 357 -18.98 26.79 13.04
N ALA A 358 -20.27 27.12 12.87
CA ALA A 358 -21.37 26.26 13.28
C ALA A 358 -21.37 24.93 12.50
N GLU A 359 -21.11 24.99 11.19
CA GLU A 359 -20.96 23.82 10.32
C GLU A 359 -19.87 22.88 10.85
N GLU A 360 -18.66 23.40 11.12
CA GLU A 360 -17.56 22.61 11.65
C GLU A 360 -17.90 22.00 13.03
N ARG A 361 -18.58 22.75 13.91
CA ARG A 361 -19.04 22.21 15.20
C ARG A 361 -19.99 21.03 15.00
N ASP A 362 -20.99 21.20 14.14
CA ASP A 362 -22.04 20.20 13.92
C ASP A 362 -21.44 18.93 13.30
N ASP A 363 -20.52 19.11 12.37
CA ASP A 363 -19.67 18.08 11.79
C ASP A 363 -18.86 17.30 12.83
N TRP A 364 -18.22 17.98 13.78
CA TRP A 364 -17.50 17.34 14.88
C TRP A 364 -18.44 16.61 15.84
N ILE A 365 -19.62 17.18 16.15
CA ILE A 365 -20.63 16.52 16.97
C ILE A 365 -21.10 15.23 16.28
N GLU A 366 -21.39 15.29 14.98
CA GLU A 366 -21.82 14.13 14.20
C GLU A 366 -20.74 13.06 14.15
N SER A 367 -19.49 13.41 13.83
CA SER A 367 -18.38 12.46 13.80
C SER A 367 -18.11 11.85 15.16
N ILE A 368 -18.14 12.62 16.26
CA ILE A 368 -17.94 12.09 17.61
C ILE A 368 -19.10 11.16 18.00
N ARG A 369 -20.35 11.52 17.69
CA ARG A 369 -21.49 10.63 17.90
C ARG A 369 -21.35 9.36 17.08
N ALA A 370 -20.95 9.48 15.81
CA ALA A 370 -20.67 8.37 14.94
C ALA A 370 -19.57 7.49 15.57
N SER A 371 -18.42 8.01 15.98
CA SER A 371 -17.37 7.25 16.68
C SER A 371 -17.86 6.50 17.92
N ILE A 372 -18.71 7.16 18.72
CA ILE A 372 -19.31 6.58 19.93
C ILE A 372 -20.32 5.46 19.58
N THR A 373 -20.90 5.49 18.37
CA THR A 373 -22.00 4.59 17.94
C THR A 373 -21.65 3.62 16.81
N LYS A 374 -20.58 3.87 16.07
CA LYS A 374 -20.09 3.19 14.87
C LYS A 374 -18.59 3.03 15.02
N ASP A 375 -18.15 1.80 14.92
CA ASP A 375 -16.85 1.50 14.35
C ASP A 375 -17.16 1.16 12.87
N PRO A 376 -16.86 2.03 11.88
CA PRO A 376 -17.29 1.83 10.48
C PRO A 376 -16.71 0.56 9.84
N PHE A 377 -15.55 0.14 10.33
CA PHE A 377 -14.84 -1.04 9.88
C PHE A 377 -15.40 -2.30 10.54
N TYR A 378 -15.67 -2.24 11.84
CA TYR A 378 -16.46 -3.24 12.54
C TYR A 378 -17.90 -3.28 12.03
N ASP A 379 -18.50 -2.20 11.55
CA ASP A 379 -19.82 -2.18 10.92
C ASP A 379 -19.78 -2.88 9.57
N LEU A 380 -18.73 -2.72 8.75
CA LEU A 380 -18.58 -3.47 7.50
C LEU A 380 -18.41 -4.98 7.77
N VAL A 381 -17.50 -5.31 8.69
CA VAL A 381 -17.21 -6.69 9.11
C VAL A 381 -18.43 -7.31 9.82
N SER A 382 -19.11 -6.58 10.69
CA SER A 382 -20.30 -7.04 11.42
C SER A 382 -21.55 -7.08 10.56
N THR A 383 -21.72 -6.17 9.59
CA THR A 383 -22.81 -6.23 8.61
C THR A 383 -22.64 -7.44 7.70
N ARG A 384 -21.41 -7.73 7.24
CA ARG A 384 -21.14 -8.98 6.50
C ARG A 384 -21.29 -10.20 7.40
N LYS A 385 -20.79 -10.19 8.64
CA LYS A 385 -20.99 -11.27 9.61
C LYS A 385 -22.49 -11.55 9.87
N LYS A 386 -23.31 -10.50 10.02
CA LYS A 386 -24.78 -10.59 10.11
C LYS A 386 -25.40 -11.16 8.84
N LYS A 387 -24.98 -10.73 7.64
CA LYS A 387 -25.46 -11.32 6.37
C LYS A 387 -25.12 -12.81 6.25
N VAL A 388 -23.92 -13.20 6.68
CA VAL A 388 -23.46 -14.60 6.67
C VAL A 388 -24.29 -15.45 7.65
N ILE A 389 -24.56 -14.94 8.85
CA ILE A 389 -25.38 -15.62 9.86
C ILE A 389 -26.85 -15.71 9.42
N ASN A 390 -27.45 -14.60 8.94
CA ASN A 390 -28.87 -14.56 8.56
C ASN A 390 -29.19 -15.41 7.30
N LYS A 391 -28.25 -15.56 6.36
CA LYS A 391 -28.42 -16.45 5.19
C LYS A 391 -28.56 -17.93 5.55
N VAL A 392 -28.13 -18.32 6.75
CA VAL A 392 -28.28 -19.68 7.27
C VAL A 392 -29.67 -19.89 7.87
N GLU A 393 -30.21 -18.86 8.54
CA GLU A 393 -31.55 -18.89 9.14
C GLU A 393 -32.67 -18.90 8.09
N GLU A 394 -32.47 -18.29 6.91
CA GLU A 394 -33.44 -18.33 5.80
C GLU A 394 -33.44 -19.65 4.99
N LYS A 395 -32.50 -20.56 5.25
CA LYS A 395 -32.37 -21.86 4.55
C LYS A 395 -32.75 -23.07 5.42
N LEU A 396 -33.13 -22.84 6.66
CA LEU A 396 -33.77 -23.79 7.58
C LEU A 396 -35.28 -23.59 7.55
#